data_AF-A0A3M1ZVX2-F1
#
_entry.id   AF-A0A3M1ZVX2-F1
#
_cell.length_a   1.000
_cell.length_b   1.000
_cell.length_c   1.000
_cell.angle_alpha   90.00
_cell.angle_beta   90.00
_cell.angle_gamma   90.00
#
_symmetry.space_group_name_H-M   'P 1'
#
loop_
_entity.id
_entity.type
_entity.pdbx_description
1 polymer ?
#
loop_
_entity_poly.entity_id
_entity_poly.type
_entity_poly.pdbx_seq_one_letter_code
_entity_poly.pdbx_strand_id
1 'polypeptide(L)'
;MGLRSDLRGMTTISTFRLQELVRLRRLGAGARDVARMLEMSPNTERAYRRLFEASGVLHGDPRDLPDVEALRSIVDALRIAEASERHRRTVER
;
A
#
# COMPACT_ATOMS: atom_id res chain seq x y z
N MET A 1 -15.36 1.95 -3.54
CA MET A 1 -14.58 0.74 -3.17
C MET A 1 -13.74 1.08 -1.93
N GLY A 2 -14.19 0.72 -0.73
CA GLY A 2 -13.44 1.03 0.50
C GLY A 2 -12.26 0.08 0.68
N LEU A 3 -11.05 0.63 0.75
CA LEU A 3 -9.89 -0.09 1.29
C LEU A 3 -10.22 -0.38 2.77
N ARG A 4 -10.09 -1.63 3.18
CA ARG A 4 -10.68 -2.13 4.43
C ARG A 4 -9.77 -1.78 5.61
N SER A 5 -10.38 -1.79 6.80
CA SER A 5 -9.81 -1.48 8.12
C SER A 5 -8.55 -2.25 8.54
N ASP A 6 -7.99 -3.11 7.68
CA ASP A 6 -6.82 -3.96 7.97
C ASP A 6 -5.49 -3.19 8.01
N LEU A 7 -5.42 -1.97 7.45
CA LEU A 7 -4.25 -1.10 7.61
C LEU A 7 -4.15 -0.47 9.02
N ARG A 8 -5.19 -0.56 9.87
CA ARG A 8 -5.22 0.09 11.19
C ARG A 8 -4.40 -0.66 12.25
N GLY A 9 -4.14 -1.96 12.07
CA GLY A 9 -3.43 -2.81 13.04
C GLY A 9 -1.94 -3.04 12.75
N MET A 10 -1.41 -2.52 11.64
CA MET A 10 -0.03 -2.77 11.24
C MET A 10 0.85 -1.61 11.65
N THR A 11 1.28 -1.62 12.91
CA THR A 11 1.94 -0.47 13.56
C THR A 11 3.37 -0.23 13.04
N THR A 12 3.94 -1.12 12.24
CA THR A 12 5.25 -0.90 11.59
C THR A 12 5.45 -1.89 10.46
N ILE A 13 5.13 -1.51 9.21
CA ILE A 13 5.73 -2.20 8.06
C ILE A 13 7.19 -1.77 8.00
N SER A 14 8.11 -2.75 7.89
CA SER A 14 9.52 -2.48 7.62
C SER A 14 9.67 -1.79 6.26
N THR A 15 10.50 -0.76 6.21
CA THR A 15 10.82 0.03 5.01
C THR A 15 11.23 -0.85 3.82
N PHE A 16 11.95 -1.94 4.10
CA PHE A 16 12.34 -2.96 3.11
C PHE A 16 11.13 -3.67 2.48
N ARG A 17 10.06 -3.95 3.26
CA ARG A 17 8.88 -4.66 2.75
C ARG A 17 8.06 -3.83 1.75
N LEU A 18 8.07 -2.49 1.85
CA LEU A 18 7.35 -1.64 0.87
C LEU A 18 8.05 -1.64 -0.48
N GLN A 19 9.36 -1.43 -0.49
CA GLN A 19 10.13 -1.45 -1.72
C GLN A 19 10.13 -2.82 -2.37
N GLU A 20 10.28 -3.89 -1.58
CA GLU A 20 10.25 -5.25 -2.10
C GLU A 20 8.87 -5.63 -2.65
N LEU A 21 7.77 -5.11 -2.08
CA LEU A 21 6.44 -5.26 -2.67
C LEU A 21 6.37 -4.64 -4.07
N VAL A 22 6.82 -3.38 -4.21
CA VAL A 22 6.84 -2.68 -5.51
C VAL A 22 7.70 -3.43 -6.52
N ARG A 23 8.89 -3.85 -6.11
CA ARG A 23 9.82 -4.64 -6.94
C ARG A 23 9.19 -5.94 -7.42
N LEU A 24 8.67 -6.76 -6.51
CA LEU A 24 8.06 -8.04 -6.84
C LEU A 24 6.85 -7.88 -7.76
N ARG A 25 6.07 -6.82 -7.58
CA ARG A 25 4.94 -6.51 -8.46
C ARG A 25 5.38 -6.03 -9.84
N ARG A 26 6.44 -5.23 -9.95
CA ARG A 26 7.06 -4.86 -11.24
C ARG A 26 7.66 -6.06 -11.96
N LEU A 27 8.18 -7.05 -11.21
CA LEU A 27 8.64 -8.34 -11.74
C LEU A 27 7.49 -9.30 -12.15
N GLY A 28 6.23 -8.91 -11.93
CA GLY A 28 5.06 -9.72 -12.29
C GLY A 28 4.71 -10.82 -11.29
N ALA A 29 5.30 -10.85 -10.08
CA ALA A 29 5.01 -11.87 -9.08
C ALA A 29 3.54 -11.84 -8.63
N GLY A 30 2.92 -13.02 -8.46
CA GLY A 30 1.52 -13.14 -8.07
C GLY A 30 1.23 -12.61 -6.66
N ALA A 31 0.06 -12.01 -6.45
CA ALA A 31 -0.35 -11.41 -5.18
C ALA A 31 -0.21 -12.33 -3.96
N ARG A 32 -0.51 -13.64 -4.12
CA ARG A 32 -0.36 -14.63 -3.04
C ARG A 32 1.10 -14.93 -2.72
N ASP A 33 1.95 -14.99 -3.74
CA ASP A 33 3.38 -15.23 -3.55
C ASP A 33 4.05 -14.03 -2.90
N VAL A 34 3.71 -12.82 -3.33
CA VAL A 34 4.18 -11.58 -2.69
C VAL A 34 3.77 -11.54 -1.22
N ALA A 35 2.51 -11.84 -0.91
CA ALA A 35 2.03 -11.85 0.46
C ALA A 35 2.79 -12.87 1.33
N ARG A 36 3.04 -14.07 0.81
CA ARG A 36 3.82 -15.12 1.48
C ARG A 36 5.29 -14.73 1.67
N MET A 37 5.93 -14.15 0.65
CA MET A 37 7.33 -13.74 0.68
C MET A 37 7.60 -12.60 1.65
N LEU A 38 6.63 -11.68 1.80
CA LEU A 38 6.73 -10.53 2.68
C LEU A 38 6.08 -10.75 4.06
N GLU A 39 5.68 -11.99 4.36
CA GLU A 39 5.05 -12.39 5.62
C GLU A 39 3.82 -11.52 5.98
N MET A 40 3.02 -11.16 4.98
CA MET A 40 1.82 -10.34 5.16
C MET A 40 0.56 -11.13 4.78
N SER A 41 -0.57 -10.71 5.34
CA SER A 41 -1.86 -11.24 4.93
C SER A 41 -2.14 -10.92 3.46
N PRO A 42 -2.75 -11.83 2.68
CA PRO A 42 -3.21 -11.55 1.31
C PRO A 42 -4.18 -10.37 1.22
N ASN A 43 -4.87 -10.02 2.30
CA ASN A 43 -5.73 -8.83 2.32
C ASN A 43 -4.88 -7.55 2.37
N THR A 44 -3.82 -7.56 3.17
CA THR A 44 -2.93 -6.42 3.31
C THR A 44 -2.13 -6.16 2.04
N GLU A 45 -1.61 -7.21 1.40
CA GLU A 45 -0.99 -7.08 0.07
C GLU A 45 -1.96 -6.42 -0.90
N ARG A 46 -3.23 -6.87 -0.96
CA ARG A 46 -4.22 -6.29 -1.87
C ARG A 46 -4.49 -4.81 -1.58
N ALA A 47 -4.49 -4.41 -0.31
CA ALA A 47 -4.67 -3.02 0.09
C ALA A 47 -3.52 -2.16 -0.43
N TYR A 48 -2.26 -2.55 -0.16
CA TYR A 48 -1.08 -1.84 -0.65
C TYR A 48 -0.98 -1.86 -2.17
N ARG A 49 -1.25 -2.99 -2.81
CA ARG A 49 -1.24 -3.11 -4.27
C ARG A 49 -2.21 -2.14 -4.90
N ARG A 50 -3.46 -2.04 -4.43
CA ARG A 50 -4.45 -1.09 -4.97
C ARG A 50 -4.00 0.36 -4.79
N LEU A 51 -3.41 0.68 -3.66
CA LEU A 51 -2.88 2.00 -3.33
C LEU A 51 -1.70 2.38 -4.25
N PHE A 52 -0.79 1.44 -4.48
CA PHE A 52 0.35 1.63 -5.37
C PHE A 52 -0.03 1.63 -6.85
N GLU A 53 -1.05 0.86 -7.24
CA GLU A 53 -1.63 0.90 -8.59
C GLU A 53 -2.27 2.27 -8.85
N ALA A 54 -3.07 2.78 -7.90
CA ALA A 54 -3.74 4.08 -8.02
C ALA A 54 -2.77 5.26 -8.09
N SER A 55 -1.56 5.12 -7.53
CA SER A 55 -0.49 6.12 -7.61
C SER A 55 0.47 5.88 -8.79
N GLY A 56 0.29 4.81 -9.56
CA GLY A 56 1.11 4.48 -10.73
C GLY A 56 2.51 3.95 -10.41
N VAL A 57 2.90 3.81 -9.14
CA VAL A 57 4.26 3.39 -8.77
C VAL A 57 4.57 1.92 -9.06
N LEU A 58 3.55 1.11 -9.36
CA LEU A 58 3.73 -0.28 -9.80
C LEU A 58 4.17 -0.41 -11.26
N HIS A 59 4.26 0.69 -11.99
CA HIS A 59 4.80 0.72 -13.35
C HIS A 59 6.26 1.20 -13.35
N GLY A 60 7.07 0.70 -14.28
CA GLY A 60 8.48 1.06 -14.43
C GLY A 60 9.45 -0.08 -14.17
N ASP A 61 10.75 0.23 -14.22
CA ASP A 61 11.82 -0.76 -14.08
C ASP A 61 11.88 -1.28 -12.62
N PRO A 62 11.89 -2.60 -12.37
CA PRO A 62 12.08 -3.17 -11.03
C PRO A 62 13.43 -2.81 -10.38
N ARG A 63 14.41 -2.26 -11.11
CA ARG A 63 15.69 -1.77 -10.59
C ARG A 63 15.66 -0.29 -10.21
N ASP A 64 14.71 0.47 -10.75
CA ASP A 64 14.52 1.91 -10.48
C ASP A 64 13.44 2.10 -9.42
N LEU A 65 13.70 1.58 -8.21
CA LEU A 65 12.71 1.57 -7.14
C LEU A 65 12.55 2.98 -6.53
N PRO A 66 11.31 3.44 -6.29
CA PRO A 66 11.07 4.69 -5.59
C PRO A 66 11.69 4.66 -4.18
N ASP A 67 12.11 5.83 -3.72
CA ASP A 67 12.60 5.99 -2.36
C ASP A 67 11.54 5.58 -1.33
N VAL A 68 11.98 5.04 -0.20
CA VAL A 68 11.11 4.60 0.89
C VAL A 68 10.21 5.73 1.39
N GLU A 69 10.75 6.95 1.53
CA GLU A 69 9.98 8.10 2.00
C GLU A 69 8.89 8.50 0.99
N ALA A 70 9.14 8.33 -0.31
CA ALA A 70 8.13 8.53 -1.35
C ALA A 70 7.00 7.50 -1.23
N LEU A 71 7.33 6.23 -1.00
CA LEU A 71 6.33 5.17 -0.79
C LEU A 71 5.51 5.41 0.49
N ARG A 72 6.16 5.83 1.59
CA ARG A 72 5.48 6.19 2.83
C ARG A 72 4.55 7.37 2.64
N SER A 73 4.98 8.40 1.93
CA SER A 73 4.17 9.59 1.64
C SER A 73 2.89 9.23 0.89
N ILE A 74 2.94 8.27 -0.06
CA ILE A 74 1.74 7.79 -0.76
C ILE A 74 0.79 7.08 0.20
N VAL A 75 1.32 6.25 1.10
CA VAL A 75 0.51 5.55 2.11
C VAL A 75 -0.12 6.54 3.09
N ASP A 76 0.63 7.54 3.55
CA ASP A 76 0.17 8.55 4.50
C ASP A 76 -0.85 9.50 3.87
N ALA A 77 -0.63 9.94 2.62
CA ALA A 77 -1.60 10.74 1.88
C ALA A 77 -2.95 10.01 1.74
N LEU A 78 -2.92 8.69 1.50
CA LEU A 78 -4.15 7.91 1.45
C LEU A 78 -4.82 7.79 2.82
N ARG A 79 -4.06 7.60 3.90
CA ARG A 79 -4.61 7.57 5.26
C ARG A 79 -5.26 8.89 5.64
N ILE A 80 -4.66 10.01 5.26
CA ILE A 80 -5.22 11.35 5.46
C ILE A 80 -6.52 11.49 4.66
N ALA A 81 -6.54 11.11 3.38
CA ALA A 81 -7.74 11.15 2.56
C ALA A 81 -8.91 10.33 3.15
N GLU A 82 -8.63 9.11 3.66
CA GLU A 82 -9.65 8.29 4.34
C GLU A 82 -10.14 8.92 5.65
N ALA A 83 -9.24 9.52 6.43
CA ALA A 83 -9.59 10.16 7.69
C ALA A 83 -10.47 11.40 7.45
N SER A 84 -10.14 12.21 6.45
CA SER A 84 -10.92 13.38 6.04
C SER A 84 -12.32 13.00 5.54
N GLU A 85 -12.45 11.94 4.75
CA GLU A 85 -13.75 11.46 4.25
C GLU A 85 -14.64 10.93 5.38
N ARG A 86 -14.07 10.18 6.33
CA ARG A 86 -14.81 9.75 7.53
C ARG A 86 -15.28 10.94 8.36
N HIS A 87 -14.40 11.93 8.56
CA HIS A 87 -14.74 13.12 9.34
C HIS A 87 -15.91 13.88 8.71
N ARG A 88 -15.87 14.13 7.39
CA ARG A 88 -16.95 14.80 6.65
C ARG A 88 -18.32 14.13 6.85
N ARG A 89 -18.36 12.80 6.77
CA ARG A 89 -19.59 12.02 6.93
C ARG A 89 -20.18 12.06 8.35
N THR A 90 -19.38 12.43 9.34
CA THR A 90 -19.82 12.49 10.75
C THR A 90 -20.41 13.86 11.11
N VAL A 91 -20.02 14.92 10.39
CA VAL A 91 -20.48 16.30 10.65
C VAL A 91 -21.85 16.58 10.01
N GLU A 92 -22.29 15.78 9.05
CA GLU A 92 -23.62 15.89 8.39
C GLU A 92 -24.71 14.98 9.02
N ARG A 93 -24.57 14.57 10.29
CA ARG A 93 -25.57 13.77 11.01
C ARG A 93 -26.17 14.55 12.17
#